data_AF-A0A9E0I2K2-F1
#
_entry.id   AF-A0A9E0I2K2-F1
#
_cell.length_a   1.000
_cell.length_b   1.000
_cell.length_c   1.000
_cell.angle_alpha   90.00
_cell.angle_beta   90.00
_cell.angle_gamma   90.00
#
_symmetry.space_group_name_H-M   'P 1'
#
loop_
_entity.id
_entity.type
_entity.pdbx_description
1 polymer ?
#
loop_
_entity_poly.entity_id
_entity_poly.type
_entity_poly.pdbx_seq_one_letter_code
_entity_poly.pdbx_strand_id
1 'polypeptide(L)' 'MPHSQDILINWTPQETRVAIIESGAVQELHVERTLERGLVGNVYTGKVVRVLPGMQSAFIDIGLERAAFLHVAD' A
#
# COMPACT_ATOMS: atom_id res chain seq x y z
N MET A 1 14.00 1.40 33.63
CA MET A 1 14.46 2.20 32.47
C MET A 1 13.31 2.26 31.49
N PRO A 2 12.95 3.43 30.92
CA PRO A 2 11.95 3.46 29.85
C PRO A 2 12.48 2.64 28.67
N HIS A 3 11.62 1.81 28.09
CA HIS A 3 11.98 1.05 26.89
C HIS A 3 11.94 2.06 25.73
N SER A 4 13.12 2.46 25.22
CA SER A 4 13.19 3.31 24.03
C SER A 4 12.84 2.44 22.84
N GLN A 5 11.82 2.85 22.09
CA GLN A 5 11.47 2.26 20.81
C GLN A 5 11.88 3.25 19.73
N ASP A 6 12.85 2.87 18.92
CA ASP A 6 13.37 3.70 17.85
C ASP A 6 12.95 3.13 16.50
N ILE A 7 12.74 4.02 15.52
CA ILE A 7 12.49 3.65 14.13
C ILE A 7 13.68 4.10 13.31
N LEU A 8 14.39 3.14 12.71
CA LEU A 8 15.52 3.41 11.81
C LEU A 8 15.09 3.22 10.37
N ILE A 9 15.27 4.26 9.56
CA ILE A 9 14.96 4.24 8.12
C ILE A 9 16.27 4.33 7.35
N ASN A 10 16.54 3.33 6.52
CA ASN A 10 17.64 3.34 5.56
C ASN A 10 17.09 3.31 4.14
N TRP A 11 17.49 4.28 3.33
CA TRP A 11 17.02 4.43 1.96
C TRP A 11 18.16 4.24 0.97
N THR A 12 17.94 3.39 -0.04
CA THR A 12 18.75 3.30 -1.26
C THR A 12 17.85 3.31 -2.49
N PRO A 13 18.37 3.60 -3.70
CA PRO A 13 17.57 3.54 -4.91
C PRO A 13 16.92 2.18 -5.20
N GLN A 14 17.52 1.09 -4.70
CA GLN A 14 17.05 -0.27 -4.92
C GLN A 14 15.97 -0.68 -3.92
N GLU A 15 16.05 -0.22 -2.67
CA GLU A 15 15.12 -0.58 -1.61
C GLU A 15 15.09 0.41 -0.44
N THR A 16 13.95 0.45 0.25
CA THR A 16 13.79 1.12 1.54
C THR A 16 13.73 0.07 2.64
N ARG A 17 14.49 0.26 3.71
CA ARG A 17 14.48 -0.61 4.89
C ARG A 17 14.01 0.18 6.11
N VAL A 18 13.06 -0.38 6.86
CA VAL A 18 12.56 0.20 8.10
C VAL A 18 12.73 -0.83 9.20
N ALA A 19 13.49 -0.49 10.24
CA ALA A 19 13.71 -1.35 11.40
C ALA A 19 13.07 -0.74 12.66
N ILE A 20 12.33 -1.56 13.40
CA ILE A 20 11.85 -1.21 14.75
C ILE A 20 12.89 -1.75 15.73
N ILE A 21 13.50 -0.84 16.49
CA ILE A 21 14.51 -1.16 17.51
C ILE A 21 13.88 -1.00 18.88
N GLU A 22 14.04 -2.00 19.73
CA GLU A 22 13.67 -1.90 21.13
C GLU A 22 14.88 -2.27 22.00
N SER A 23 15.25 -1.39 22.93
CA SER A 23 16.39 -1.61 23.84
C SER A 23 17.70 -1.96 23.12
N GLY A 24 17.92 -1.38 21.94
CA GLY A 24 19.13 -1.59 21.13
C GLY A 24 19.13 -2.88 20.29
N ALA A 25 18.05 -3.66 20.30
CA ALA A 25 17.89 -4.86 19.48
C ALA A 25 16.82 -4.66 18.40
N VAL A 26 17.03 -5.24 17.21
CA VAL A 26 16.03 -5.24 16.13
C VAL A 26 14.90 -6.19 16.49
N GLN A 27 13.67 -5.68 16.53
CA GLN A 27 12.47 -6.47 16.73
C GLN A 27 11.81 -6.84 15.41
N GLU A 28 11.73 -5.89 14.47
CA GLU A 28 11.12 -6.07 13.16
C GLU A 28 11.91 -5.34 12.08
N LEU A 29 11.96 -5.93 10.88
CA LEU A 29 12.61 -5.35 9.70
C LEU A 29 11.68 -5.48 8.49
N HIS A 30 11.23 -4.35 7.97
CA HIS A 30 10.54 -4.26 6.70
C HIS A 30 11.52 -3.85 5.60
N VAL A 31 11.47 -4.54 4.47
CA VAL A 31 12.22 -4.19 3.27
C VAL A 31 11.24 -4.03 2.13
N GLU A 32 11.18 -2.83 1.56
CA GLU A 32 10.34 -2.50 0.42
C GLU A 32 11.21 -2.23 -0.80
N ARG A 33 11.02 -3.03 -1.86
CA ARG A 33 11.69 -2.83 -3.15
C ARG A 33 10.73 -2.18 -4.13
N THR A 34 11.23 -1.24 -4.92
CA THR A 34 10.42 -0.51 -5.92
C THR A 34 9.72 -1.45 -6.91
N LEU A 35 10.36 -2.59 -7.24
CA LEU A 35 9.80 -3.61 -8.13
C LEU A 35 8.73 -4.51 -7.48
N GLU A 36 8.60 -4.49 -6.15
CA GLU A 36 7.66 -5.32 -5.37
C GLU A 36 6.45 -4.53 -4.85
N ARG A 37 6.30 -3.25 -5.22
CA ARG A 37 5.10 -2.48 -4.86
C ARG A 37 3.88 -3.04 -5.59
N GLY A 38 3.15 -3.91 -4.90
CA GLY A 38 1.82 -4.33 -5.30
C GLY A 38 0.82 -3.17 -5.26
N LEU A 39 -0.30 -3.32 -5.96
CA LEU A 39 -1.41 -2.36 -5.92
C LEU A 39 -2.33 -2.59 -4.70
N VAL A 40 -2.15 -3.69 -3.99
CA VAL A 40 -3.00 -4.10 -2.86
C VAL A 40 -2.78 -3.15 -1.67
N GLY A 41 -3.88 -2.71 -1.06
CA GLY A 41 -3.86 -1.81 0.11
C GLY A 41 -3.70 -0.33 -0.23
N ASN A 42 -3.42 0.00 -1.50
CA ASN A 42 -3.40 1.39 -1.94
C ASN A 42 -4.81 2.00 -1.92
N VAL A 43 -4.89 3.27 -1.58
CA VAL A 43 -6.12 4.06 -1.61
C VAL A 43 -6.04 5.04 -2.78
N TYR A 44 -7.07 5.03 -3.62
CA TYR A 44 -7.15 5.85 -4.82
C TYR A 44 -8.36 6.78 -4.77
N THR A 45 -8.20 7.99 -5.32
CA THR A 45 -9.33 8.84 -5.69
C THR A 45 -9.65 8.56 -7.15
N GLY A 46 -10.86 8.07 -7.43
CA GLY A 46 -11.28 7.69 -8.78
C GLY A 46 -12.60 8.31 -9.21
N LYS A 47 -12.81 8.34 -10.53
CA LYS A 47 -14.06 8.81 -11.15
C LYS A 47 -14.86 7.63 -11.68
N VAL A 48 -16.14 7.54 -11.34
CA VAL A 48 -17.04 6.54 -11.94
C VAL A 48 -17.21 6.85 -13.43
N VAL A 49 -16.81 5.91 -14.28
CA VAL A 49 -16.90 6.07 -15.74
C VAL A 49 -18.05 5.28 -16.36
N ARG A 50 -18.50 4.20 -15.70
CA ARG A 50 -19.65 3.42 -16.16
C ARG A 50 -20.29 2.65 -15.00
N VAL A 51 -21.61 2.67 -14.91
CA VAL A 51 -22.40 1.84 -13.99
C VAL A 51 -23.00 0.65 -14.75
N LEU A 52 -22.98 -0.54 -14.14
CA LEU A 52 -23.54 -1.77 -14.67
C LEU A 52 -24.65 -2.29 -13.73
N PRO A 53 -25.91 -1.84 -13.90
CA PRO A 53 -27.00 -2.21 -12.99
C PRO A 53 -27.24 -3.73 -12.90
N GLY A 54 -27.17 -4.44 -14.03
CA GLY A 54 -27.40 -5.88 -14.09
C GLY A 54 -26.32 -6.73 -13.41
N MET A 55 -25.14 -6.16 -13.17
CA MET A 55 -24.04 -6.78 -12.42
C MET A 55 -23.86 -6.15 -11.03
N GLN A 56 -24.74 -5.21 -10.64
CA GLN A 56 -24.63 -4.45 -9.40
C GLN A 56 -23.22 -3.90 -9.14
N SER A 57 -22.58 -3.36 -10.19
CA SER A 57 -21.17 -2.98 -10.19
C SER A 57 -20.90 -1.70 -10.97
N ALA A 58 -19.71 -1.13 -10.79
CA ALA A 58 -19.24 0.03 -11.54
C ALA A 58 -17.78 -0.10 -11.97
N PHE A 59 -17.44 0.56 -13.08
CA PHE A 59 -16.06 0.81 -13.49
C PHE A 59 -15.63 2.21 -13.04
N ILE A 60 -14.45 2.28 -12.44
CA ILE A 60 -13.86 3.49 -11.87
C ILE A 60 -12.50 3.73 -12.53
N ASP A 61 -12.32 4.91 -13.11
CA ASP A 61 -11.01 5.38 -13.53
C ASP A 61 -10.22 5.83 -12.30
N ILE A 62 -9.09 5.17 -12.03
CA ILE A 62 -8.16 5.46 -10.94
C ILE A 62 -6.79 5.91 -11.44
N GLY A 63 -6.67 6.26 -12.73
CA GLY A 63 -5.41 6.69 -13.35
C GLY A 63 -4.43 5.57 -13.71
N LEU A 64 -4.89 4.32 -13.76
CA LEU A 64 -4.12 3.17 -14.26
C LEU A 64 -4.49 2.84 -15.71
N GLU A 65 -3.71 1.95 -16.35
CA GLU A 65 -3.94 1.51 -17.73
C GLU A 65 -5.33 0.89 -17.93
N ARG A 66 -5.89 0.27 -16.88
CA ARG A 66 -7.24 -0.33 -16.88
C ARG A 66 -8.08 0.27 -15.77
N ALA A 67 -9.35 0.50 -16.07
CA ALA A 67 -10.32 0.92 -15.06
C ALA A 67 -10.45 -0.15 -13.96
N ALA A 68 -10.55 0.30 -12.72
CA ALA A 68 -10.90 -0.54 -11.59
C ALA A 68 -12.36 -0.96 -11.68
N PHE A 69 -12.69 -2.07 -11.01
CA PHE A 69 -14.03 -2.62 -10.91
C PHE A 69 -14.43 -2.64 -9.43
N LEU A 70 -15.67 -2.23 -9.13
CA LEU A 70 -16.24 -2.25 -7.78
C LEU A 70 -17.62 -2.90 -7.83
N HIS A 71 -17.81 -3.96 -7.05
CA HIS A 71 -19.10 -4.59 -6.83
C HIS A 71 -19.76 -3.99 -5.58
N VAL A 72 -21.11 -3.99 -5.51
CA VAL A 72 -21.85 -3.43 -4.36
C VAL A 72 -21.56 -4.09 -2.99
N ALA A 73 -20.89 -5.23 -3.00
CA ALA A 73 -20.57 -6.01 -1.80
C ALA A 73 -19.09 -5.88 -1.37
N ASP A 74 -18.30 -5.11 -2.11
CA ASP A 74 -16.92 -4.74 -1.77
C ASP A 74 -16.91 -3.49 -0.87
#